data_AF-A0A8S9VZD8-F1
#
_entry.id   AF-A0A8S9VZD8-F1
#
_cell.length_a   1.000
_cell.length_b   1.000
_cell.length_c   1.000
_cell.angle_alpha   90.00
_cell.angle_beta   90.00
_cell.angle_gamma   90.00
#
_symmetry.space_group_name_H-M   'P 1'
#
loop_
_entity.id
_entity.type
_entity.pdbx_description
1 polymer ?
#
loop_
_entity_poly.entity_id
_entity_poly.type
_entity_poly.pdbx_seq_one_letter_code
_entity_poly.pdbx_strand_id
1 'polypeptide(L)'
;MATEDKVVLDFEITNINPSYLELIPLLDRIKSRIPDREILKIVSDEEKAIINAVSTVFPDVVHLFCVLHQLKNLTKRYLDEFGSIENIPSRDMELYELTQELILAETSIHSSISYQGIVKLASSTELSRASRKVIAYAKEIYRKNLLLLEKGFTPETNNVMEQLFSSIDNFVDQARSFKATFSTVNFFYNLFASTNRRCFNTGDWKGFSPISRAKMKYG
;
A
#
# COMPACT_ATOMS: atom_id res chain seq x y z
N MET A 1 -1.15 -4.02 17.12
CA MET A 1 0.25 -3.72 17.51
C MET A 1 1.04 -3.54 16.21
N ALA A 2 1.75 -2.41 16.04
CA ALA A 2 2.75 -2.29 14.98
C ALA A 2 3.94 -3.18 15.36
N THR A 3 4.12 -4.29 14.65
CA THR A 3 5.15 -5.30 14.95
C THR A 3 6.47 -5.03 14.21
N GLU A 4 6.52 -4.05 13.30
CA GLU A 4 7.69 -3.80 12.46
C GLU A 4 8.16 -2.34 12.45
N ASP A 5 9.48 -2.20 12.37
CA ASP A 5 10.25 -0.96 12.38
C ASP A 5 9.98 -0.10 11.16
N LYS A 6 9.31 1.03 11.35
CA LYS A 6 9.19 2.03 10.30
C LYS A 6 9.46 3.43 10.82
N VAL A 7 10.36 4.10 10.11
CA VAL A 7 10.73 5.48 10.32
C VAL A 7 10.27 6.24 9.08
N VAL A 8 9.60 7.38 9.27
CA VAL A 8 9.31 8.29 8.17
C VAL A 8 10.62 8.96 7.78
N LEU A 9 11.15 8.64 6.59
CA LEU A 9 12.45 9.15 6.13
C LEU A 9 12.38 10.56 5.54
N ASP A 10 11.33 10.85 4.77
CA ASP A 10 11.11 12.13 4.10
C ASP A 10 9.61 12.25 3.73
N PHE A 11 9.19 13.43 3.28
CA PHE A 11 7.85 13.70 2.76
C PHE A 11 7.91 14.81 1.70
N GLU A 12 6.88 14.86 0.86
CA GLU A 12 6.70 15.90 -0.15
C GLU A 12 5.22 16.32 -0.15
N ILE A 13 4.95 17.62 -0.30
CA ILE A 13 3.59 18.14 -0.46
C ILE A 13 3.42 18.52 -1.91
N THR A 14 2.53 17.83 -2.60
CA THR A 14 2.30 18.01 -4.03
C THR A 14 0.93 18.60 -4.35
N ASN A 15 0.70 18.86 -5.64
CA ASN A 15 -0.65 19.04 -6.17
C ASN A 15 -1.47 17.73 -6.07
N ILE A 16 -2.79 17.81 -6.27
CA ILE A 16 -3.73 16.67 -6.16
C ILE A 16 -3.38 15.53 -7.12
N ASN A 17 -2.88 15.86 -8.31
CA ASN A 17 -2.46 14.90 -9.34
C ASN A 17 -1.04 15.27 -9.78
N PRO A 18 -0.01 14.91 -9.00
CA PRO A 18 1.36 15.30 -9.31
C PRO A 18 1.84 14.64 -10.61
N SER A 19 2.62 15.39 -11.38
CA SER A 19 3.50 14.79 -12.39
C SER A 19 4.56 13.94 -11.68
N TYR A 20 5.04 12.88 -12.35
CA TYR A 20 6.17 12.11 -11.82
C TYR A 20 7.42 12.99 -11.58
N LEU A 21 7.57 14.07 -12.35
CA LEU A 21 8.66 15.04 -12.17
C LEU A 21 8.60 15.76 -10.82
N GLU A 22 7.40 15.97 -10.27
CA GLU A 22 7.22 16.58 -8.94
C GLU A 22 7.65 15.64 -7.82
N LEU A 23 7.70 14.33 -8.07
CA LEU A 23 8.11 13.32 -7.10
C LEU A 23 9.61 13.00 -7.14
N ILE A 24 10.31 13.34 -8.23
CA ILE A 24 11.76 13.12 -8.36
C ILE A 24 12.55 13.78 -7.22
N PRO A 25 12.31 15.05 -6.82
CA PRO A 25 13.05 15.66 -5.73
C PRO A 25 12.97 14.91 -4.40
N LEU A 26 11.83 14.29 -4.08
CA LEU A 26 11.67 13.45 -2.88
C LEU A 26 12.58 12.22 -2.96
N LEU A 27 12.53 11.54 -4.10
CA LEU A 27 13.29 10.30 -4.32
C LEU A 27 14.80 10.57 -4.37
N ASP A 28 15.23 11.68 -4.97
CA ASP A 28 16.64 12.11 -4.97
C ASP A 28 17.15 12.39 -3.55
N ARG A 29 16.35 13.03 -2.70
CA ARG A 29 16.71 13.21 -1.28
C ARG A 29 16.87 11.87 -0.57
N ILE A 30 15.99 10.90 -0.83
CA ILE A 30 16.11 9.55 -0.27
C ILE A 30 17.39 8.87 -0.77
N LYS A 31 17.65 8.91 -2.08
CA LYS A 31 18.85 8.36 -2.72
C LYS A 31 20.14 8.96 -2.17
N SER A 32 20.14 10.25 -1.86
CA SER A 32 21.29 10.93 -1.25
C SER A 32 21.61 10.46 0.17
N ARG A 33 20.63 9.88 0.88
CA ARG A 33 20.76 9.39 2.26
C ARG A 33 21.00 7.89 2.32
N ILE A 34 20.43 7.13 1.38
CA ILE A 34 20.53 5.68 1.29
C ILE A 34 20.96 5.33 -0.14
N PRO A 35 22.21 4.90 -0.34
CA PRO A 35 22.69 4.50 -1.67
C PRO A 35 21.86 3.36 -2.27
N ASP A 36 21.65 3.37 -3.59
CA ASP A 36 20.80 2.38 -4.29
C ASP A 36 21.12 0.93 -3.93
N ARG A 37 22.41 0.60 -3.79
CA ARG A 37 22.89 -0.75 -3.43
C ARG A 37 22.41 -1.25 -2.06
N GLU A 38 21.95 -0.34 -1.20
CA GLU A 38 21.45 -0.64 0.15
C GLU A 38 19.92 -0.72 0.19
N ILE A 39 19.24 -0.26 -0.87
CA ILE A 39 17.79 -0.33 -1.00
C ILE A 39 17.41 -1.68 -1.61
N LEU A 40 16.91 -2.59 -0.76
CA LEU A 40 16.51 -3.94 -1.20
C LEU A 40 15.30 -3.92 -2.14
N LYS A 41 14.30 -3.12 -1.81
CA LYS A 41 13.06 -2.98 -2.58
C LYS A 41 12.33 -1.69 -2.26
N ILE A 42 11.59 -1.17 -3.22
CA ILE A 42 10.64 -0.07 -3.06
C ILE A 42 9.23 -0.62 -3.24
N VAL A 43 8.30 -0.22 -2.38
CA VAL A 43 6.88 -0.62 -2.47
C VAL A 43 6.04 0.64 -2.54
N SER A 44 5.18 0.78 -3.56
CA SER A 44 4.27 1.92 -3.69
C SER A 44 2.87 1.50 -4.11
N ASP A 45 1.91 2.42 -4.07
CA ASP A 45 0.63 2.20 -4.75
C ASP A 45 0.81 2.16 -6.29
N GLU A 46 -0.24 1.71 -6.99
CA GLU A 46 -0.27 1.50 -8.45
C GLU A 46 -0.37 2.80 -9.28
N GLU A 47 0.06 3.92 -8.71
CA GLU A 47 -0.06 5.22 -9.36
C GLU A 47 1.07 5.45 -10.37
N LYS A 48 0.70 5.79 -11.62
CA LYS A 48 1.65 5.98 -12.72
C LYS A 48 2.72 7.03 -12.41
N ALA A 49 2.37 8.11 -11.71
CA ALA A 49 3.31 9.15 -11.34
C ALA A 49 4.41 8.60 -10.42
N ILE A 50 4.03 7.80 -9.42
CA ILE A 50 4.98 7.17 -8.49
C ILE A 50 5.83 6.13 -9.21
N ILE A 51 5.22 5.27 -10.02
CA ILE A 51 5.93 4.24 -10.80
C ILE A 51 6.99 4.87 -11.72
N ASN A 52 6.63 5.92 -12.44
CA ASN A 52 7.55 6.60 -13.34
C ASN A 52 8.67 7.34 -12.58
N ALA A 53 8.37 7.93 -11.42
CA ALA A 53 9.37 8.61 -10.61
C ALA A 53 10.39 7.62 -10.03
N VAL A 54 9.93 6.48 -9.48
CA VAL A 54 10.80 5.44 -8.93
C VAL A 54 11.70 4.84 -10.02
N SER A 55 11.13 4.45 -11.17
CA SER A 55 11.92 3.91 -12.29
C SER A 55 12.93 4.92 -12.87
N THR A 56 12.68 6.22 -12.72
CA THR A 56 13.63 7.27 -13.13
C THR A 56 14.80 7.40 -12.16
N VAL A 57 14.54 7.39 -10.85
CA VAL A 57 15.56 7.66 -9.81
C VAL A 57 16.29 6.38 -9.37
N PHE A 58 15.60 5.25 -9.33
CA PHE A 58 16.07 3.94 -8.86
C PHE A 58 15.87 2.84 -9.92
N PRO A 59 16.50 2.95 -11.10
CA PRO A 59 16.25 2.02 -12.21
C PRO A 59 16.63 0.56 -11.90
N ASP A 60 17.57 0.34 -10.98
CA ASP A 60 18.09 -0.98 -10.63
C ASP A 60 17.47 -1.58 -9.35
N VAL A 61 16.63 -0.82 -8.63
CA VAL A 61 16.01 -1.29 -7.39
C VAL A 61 14.72 -2.06 -7.71
N VAL A 62 14.51 -3.19 -7.04
CA VAL A 62 13.28 -3.97 -7.16
C VAL A 62 12.08 -3.12 -6.73
N HIS A 63 11.17 -2.84 -7.65
CA HIS A 63 9.95 -2.08 -7.38
C HIS A 63 8.74 -3.02 -7.34
N LEU A 64 8.04 -3.03 -6.20
CA LEU A 64 6.82 -3.79 -5.92
C LEU A 64 5.62 -2.86 -5.78
N PHE A 65 4.40 -3.40 -5.92
CA PHE A 65 3.17 -2.65 -5.69
C PHE A 65 2.40 -3.14 -4.46
N CYS A 66 1.85 -2.19 -3.70
CA CYS A 66 1.11 -2.46 -2.48
C CYS A 66 -0.30 -2.94 -2.81
N VAL A 67 -0.63 -4.17 -2.44
CA VAL A 67 -1.96 -4.75 -2.68
C VAL A 67 -2.88 -4.73 -1.46
N LEU A 68 -2.44 -4.13 -0.36
CA LEU A 68 -3.24 -4.07 0.87
C LEU A 68 -4.58 -3.36 0.65
N HIS A 69 -4.56 -2.22 -0.05
CA HIS A 69 -5.78 -1.50 -0.41
C HIS A 69 -6.71 -2.36 -1.26
N GLN A 70 -6.15 -3.25 -2.10
CA GLN A 70 -6.93 -4.17 -2.91
C GLN A 70 -7.65 -5.22 -2.04
N LEU A 71 -6.91 -5.84 -1.12
CA LEU A 71 -7.44 -6.82 -0.17
C LEU A 71 -8.52 -6.22 0.72
N LYS A 72 -8.31 -5.00 1.27
CA LYS A 72 -9.32 -4.33 2.09
C LYS A 72 -10.60 -4.03 1.32
N ASN A 73 -10.46 -3.57 0.09
CA ASN A 73 -11.59 -3.30 -0.79
C ASN A 73 -12.38 -4.58 -1.09
N LEU A 74 -11.68 -5.70 -1.29
CA LEU A 74 -12.32 -7.01 -1.43
C LEU A 74 -13.09 -7.40 -0.15
N THR A 75 -12.41 -7.42 1.00
CA THR A 75 -13.03 -7.81 2.28
C THR A 75 -14.23 -6.93 2.62
N LYS A 76 -14.12 -5.60 2.45
CA LYS A 76 -15.21 -4.66 2.70
C LYS A 76 -16.48 -5.00 1.92
N ARG A 77 -16.37 -5.40 0.65
CA ARG A 77 -17.53 -5.74 -0.19
C ARG A 77 -18.34 -6.91 0.35
N TYR A 78 -17.67 -7.87 0.99
CA TYR A 78 -18.34 -9.00 1.65
C TYR A 78 -18.87 -8.62 3.03
N LEU A 79 -18.09 -7.87 3.83
CA LEU A 79 -18.53 -7.41 5.14
C LEU A 79 -19.76 -6.49 5.07
N ASP A 80 -19.87 -5.65 4.04
CA ASP A 80 -21.03 -4.80 3.80
C ASP A 80 -22.34 -5.61 3.62
N GLU A 81 -22.27 -6.89 3.22
CA GLU A 81 -23.42 -7.75 2.98
C GLU A 81 -23.64 -8.80 4.07
N PHE A 82 -22.56 -9.42 4.56
CA PHE A 82 -22.62 -10.56 5.49
C PHE A 82 -22.23 -10.19 6.93
N GLY A 83 -21.71 -8.98 7.16
CA GLY A 83 -21.28 -8.47 8.48
C GLY A 83 -19.98 -9.07 9.01
N SER A 84 -19.67 -10.33 8.66
CA SER A 84 -18.46 -11.03 9.07
C SER A 84 -18.00 -12.01 8.00
N ILE A 85 -16.71 -12.36 8.00
CA ILE A 85 -16.15 -13.34 7.05
C ILE A 85 -16.76 -14.73 7.27
N GLU A 86 -17.03 -15.09 8.52
CA GLU A 86 -17.61 -16.37 8.93
C GLU A 86 -19.05 -16.57 8.43
N ASN A 87 -19.73 -15.47 8.05
CA ASN A 87 -21.10 -15.49 7.54
C ASN A 87 -21.17 -15.58 6.02
N ILE A 88 -20.03 -15.57 5.31
CA ILE A 88 -19.99 -15.65 3.85
C ILE A 88 -20.38 -17.07 3.42
N PRO A 89 -21.40 -17.25 2.56
CA PRO A 89 -21.78 -18.56 2.03
C PRO A 89 -20.63 -19.24 1.29
N SER A 90 -20.59 -20.57 1.27
CA SER A 90 -19.44 -21.32 0.71
C SER A 90 -19.09 -20.95 -0.74
N ARG A 91 -20.08 -20.74 -1.60
CA ARG A 91 -19.88 -20.30 -3.00
C ARG A 91 -19.25 -18.91 -3.10
N ASP A 92 -19.69 -18.00 -2.23
CA ASP A 92 -19.19 -16.63 -2.16
C ASP A 92 -17.78 -16.62 -1.56
N MET A 93 -17.47 -17.53 -0.64
CA MET A 93 -16.15 -17.72 -0.06
C MET A 93 -15.15 -18.20 -1.11
N GLU A 94 -15.53 -19.15 -1.97
CA GLU A 94 -14.67 -19.61 -3.07
C GLU A 94 -14.27 -18.46 -4.00
N LEU A 95 -15.21 -17.56 -4.31
CA LEU A 95 -14.93 -16.36 -5.09
C LEU A 95 -14.04 -15.36 -4.34
N TYR A 96 -14.27 -15.20 -3.03
CA TYR A 96 -13.45 -14.36 -2.17
C TYR A 96 -11.99 -14.83 -2.17
N GLU A 97 -11.76 -16.12 -1.92
CA GLU A 97 -10.44 -16.76 -1.89
C GLU A 97 -9.73 -16.66 -3.26
N LEU A 98 -10.40 -17.00 -4.36
CA LEU A 98 -9.84 -16.85 -5.70
C LEU A 98 -9.49 -15.39 -6.04
N THR A 99 -10.27 -14.43 -5.53
CA THR A 99 -9.95 -13.01 -5.72
C THR A 99 -8.76 -12.59 -4.86
N GLN A 100 -8.58 -13.15 -3.66
CA GLN A 100 -7.35 -12.95 -2.87
C GLN A 100 -6.12 -13.53 -3.60
N GLU A 101 -6.23 -14.73 -4.16
CA GLU A 101 -5.17 -15.34 -4.97
C GLU A 101 -4.81 -14.47 -6.19
N LEU A 102 -5.82 -13.96 -6.90
CA LEU A 102 -5.63 -13.03 -8.01
C LEU A 102 -4.84 -11.78 -7.59
N ILE A 103 -5.18 -11.20 -6.43
CA ILE A 103 -4.54 -10.00 -5.88
C ILE A 103 -3.09 -10.28 -5.49
N LEU A 104 -2.83 -11.45 -4.88
CA LEU A 104 -1.52 -11.86 -4.37
C LEU A 104 -0.65 -12.57 -5.41
N ALA A 105 -1.13 -12.73 -6.64
CA ALA A 105 -0.41 -13.43 -7.68
C ALA A 105 0.95 -12.78 -7.98
N GLU A 106 2.03 -13.55 -7.81
CA GLU A 106 3.40 -13.10 -8.08
C GLU A 106 3.80 -13.15 -9.56
N THR A 107 3.00 -13.81 -10.40
CA THR A 107 3.27 -13.94 -11.84
C THR A 107 2.01 -13.67 -12.67
N SER A 108 2.22 -13.20 -13.91
CA SER A 108 1.14 -13.02 -14.90
C SER A 108 0.38 -14.32 -15.19
N ILE A 109 1.09 -15.46 -15.18
CA ILE A 109 0.52 -16.79 -15.36
C ILE A 109 -0.43 -17.13 -14.21
N HIS A 110 0.03 -17.00 -12.95
CA HIS A 110 -0.80 -17.29 -11.79
C HIS A 110 -2.02 -16.36 -11.73
N SER A 111 -1.82 -15.06 -11.99
CA SER A 111 -2.90 -14.07 -12.08
C SER A 111 -3.95 -14.46 -13.12
N SER A 112 -3.52 -14.95 -14.28
CA SER A 112 -4.41 -15.41 -15.36
C SER A 112 -5.20 -16.67 -14.96
N ILE A 113 -4.58 -17.62 -14.26
CA ILE A 113 -5.23 -18.83 -13.76
C ILE A 113 -6.33 -18.47 -12.75
N SER A 114 -6.02 -17.66 -11.74
CA SER A 114 -7.00 -17.23 -10.74
C SER A 114 -8.15 -16.46 -11.39
N TYR A 115 -7.85 -15.55 -12.34
CA TYR A 115 -8.89 -14.82 -13.06
C TYR A 115 -9.80 -15.74 -13.89
N GLN A 116 -9.25 -16.76 -14.54
CA GLN A 116 -10.07 -17.77 -15.25
C GLN A 116 -10.97 -18.56 -14.29
N GLY A 117 -10.48 -18.87 -13.09
CA GLY A 117 -11.30 -19.47 -12.02
C GLY A 117 -12.50 -18.58 -11.65
N ILE A 118 -12.25 -17.28 -11.45
CA ILE A 118 -13.29 -16.27 -11.18
C ILE A 118 -14.32 -16.21 -12.32
N VAL A 119 -13.89 -16.20 -13.58
CA VAL A 119 -14.78 -16.17 -14.74
C VAL A 119 -15.65 -17.44 -14.81
N LYS A 120 -15.10 -18.60 -14.47
CA LYS A 120 -15.87 -19.85 -14.40
C LYS A 120 -16.94 -19.78 -13.32
N LEU A 121 -16.61 -19.32 -12.11
CA LEU A 121 -17.58 -19.15 -11.04
C LEU A 121 -18.65 -18.10 -11.36
N ALA A 122 -18.28 -17.04 -12.07
CA ALA A 122 -19.20 -15.98 -12.50
C ALA A 122 -20.33 -16.47 -13.42
N SER A 123 -20.17 -17.64 -14.06
CA SER A 123 -21.22 -18.25 -14.87
C SER A 123 -22.34 -18.91 -14.06
N SER A 124 -22.21 -18.99 -12.72
CA SER A 124 -23.22 -19.56 -11.81
C SER A 124 -24.38 -18.59 -11.52
N THR A 125 -25.60 -19.14 -11.42
CA THR A 125 -26.82 -18.38 -11.13
C THR A 125 -27.01 -18.04 -9.64
N GLU A 126 -26.23 -18.63 -8.73
CA GLU A 126 -26.45 -18.55 -7.27
C GLU A 126 -25.60 -17.50 -6.54
N LEU A 127 -24.93 -16.58 -7.25
CA LEU A 127 -24.03 -15.61 -6.61
C LEU A 127 -24.78 -14.51 -5.86
N SER A 128 -24.22 -14.11 -4.71
CA SER A 128 -24.71 -12.96 -3.93
C SER A 128 -24.51 -11.61 -4.65
N ARG A 129 -25.04 -10.53 -4.08
CA ARG A 129 -24.82 -9.19 -4.61
C ARG A 129 -23.37 -8.75 -4.39
N ALA A 130 -22.76 -9.13 -3.28
CA ALA A 130 -21.35 -8.91 -2.98
C ALA A 130 -20.47 -9.56 -4.05
N SER A 131 -20.70 -10.83 -4.36
CA SER A 131 -19.95 -11.57 -5.38
C SER A 131 -20.06 -10.95 -6.77
N ARG A 132 -21.25 -10.46 -7.17
CA ARG A 132 -21.40 -9.71 -8.44
C ARG A 132 -20.54 -8.45 -8.47
N LYS A 133 -20.45 -7.70 -7.37
CA LYS A 133 -19.55 -6.52 -7.27
C LYS A 133 -18.09 -6.94 -7.30
N VAL A 134 -17.76 -8.07 -6.69
CA VAL A 134 -16.39 -8.61 -6.63
C VAL A 134 -15.92 -9.09 -8.00
N ILE A 135 -16.77 -9.69 -8.83
CA ILE A 135 -16.41 -10.05 -10.22
C ILE A 135 -15.99 -8.82 -11.03
N ALA A 136 -16.77 -7.73 -10.95
CA ALA A 136 -16.44 -6.48 -11.64
C ALA A 136 -15.11 -5.90 -11.13
N TYR A 137 -14.90 -5.97 -9.82
CA TYR A 137 -13.67 -5.53 -9.17
C TYR A 137 -12.46 -6.39 -9.58
N ALA A 138 -12.59 -7.72 -9.56
CA ALA A 138 -11.56 -8.66 -9.97
C ALA A 138 -11.11 -8.43 -11.41
N LYS A 139 -12.04 -8.11 -12.33
CA LYS A 139 -11.70 -7.73 -13.71
C LYS A 139 -10.82 -6.48 -13.78
N GLU A 140 -11.12 -5.48 -12.97
CA GLU A 140 -10.32 -4.25 -12.90
C GLU A 140 -8.92 -4.54 -12.36
N ILE A 141 -8.84 -5.30 -11.27
CA ILE A 141 -7.58 -5.69 -10.61
C ILE A 141 -6.72 -6.54 -11.53
N TYR A 142 -7.29 -7.56 -12.18
CA TYR A 142 -6.59 -8.38 -13.15
C TYR A 142 -5.94 -7.51 -14.24
N ARG A 143 -6.69 -6.58 -14.83
CA ARG A 143 -6.17 -5.70 -15.88
C ARG A 143 -5.04 -4.78 -15.37
N LYS A 144 -5.15 -4.27 -14.14
CA LYS A 144 -4.15 -3.38 -13.53
C LYS A 144 -2.88 -4.15 -13.17
N ASN A 145 -3.03 -5.23 -12.40
CA ASN A 145 -1.92 -6.02 -11.87
C ASN A 145 -1.19 -6.76 -12.99
N LEU A 146 -1.88 -7.28 -14.01
CA LEU A 146 -1.25 -7.99 -15.13
C LEU A 146 -0.17 -7.14 -15.81
N LEU A 147 -0.46 -5.86 -16.08
CA LEU A 147 0.50 -4.93 -16.69
C LEU A 147 1.73 -4.66 -15.81
N LEU A 148 1.59 -4.76 -14.49
CA LEU A 148 2.68 -4.60 -13.54
C LEU A 148 3.51 -5.89 -13.46
N LEU A 149 2.83 -7.04 -13.38
CA LEU A 149 3.44 -8.37 -13.37
C LEU A 149 4.26 -8.63 -14.65
N GLU A 150 3.73 -8.24 -15.81
CA GLU A 150 4.44 -8.33 -17.10
C GLU A 150 5.71 -7.47 -17.15
N LYS A 151 5.78 -6.43 -16.32
CA LYS A 151 6.96 -5.59 -16.16
C LYS A 151 7.89 -6.06 -15.05
N GLY A 152 7.60 -7.21 -14.42
CA GLY A 152 8.41 -7.81 -13.36
C GLY A 152 8.14 -7.31 -11.94
N PHE A 153 7.08 -6.51 -11.74
CA PHE A 153 6.68 -6.06 -10.40
C PHE A 153 5.88 -7.17 -9.72
N THR A 154 6.14 -7.42 -8.43
CA THR A 154 5.37 -8.38 -7.63
C THR A 154 4.55 -7.68 -6.53
N PRO A 155 3.45 -8.28 -6.05
CA PRO A 155 2.61 -7.69 -5.02
C PRO A 155 3.25 -7.78 -3.64
N GLU A 156 3.00 -6.79 -2.79
CA GLU A 156 3.40 -6.78 -1.37
C GLU A 156 2.24 -6.31 -0.48
N THR A 157 2.04 -6.94 0.67
CA THR A 157 1.12 -6.47 1.70
C THR A 157 1.86 -5.70 2.78
N ASN A 158 1.39 -4.52 3.19
CA ASN A 158 2.08 -3.76 4.24
C ASN A 158 1.17 -3.00 5.22
N ASN A 159 0.69 -3.70 6.25
CA ASN A 159 -0.27 -3.18 7.24
C ASN A 159 0.25 -1.99 8.07
N VAL A 160 1.57 -1.84 8.23
CA VAL A 160 2.15 -0.77 9.05
C VAL A 160 1.99 0.61 8.40
N MET A 161 1.95 0.68 7.06
CA MET A 161 1.69 1.94 6.35
C MET A 161 0.31 2.50 6.71
N GLU A 162 -0.69 1.65 6.89
CA GLU A 162 -2.04 2.09 7.18
C GLU A 162 -2.24 2.60 8.60
N GLN A 163 -1.54 2.05 9.59
CA GLN A 163 -1.54 2.62 10.94
C GLN A 163 -0.94 4.03 10.94
N LEU A 164 0.12 4.24 10.14
CA LEU A 164 0.73 5.54 9.94
C LEU A 164 -0.25 6.49 9.21
N PHE A 165 -0.82 6.08 8.08
CA PHE A 165 -1.79 6.90 7.34
C PHE A 165 -3.03 7.23 8.16
N SER A 166 -3.63 6.27 8.86
CA SER A 166 -4.77 6.50 9.76
C SER A 166 -4.43 7.49 10.88
N SER A 167 -3.19 7.45 11.39
CA SER A 167 -2.74 8.42 12.38
C SER A 167 -2.57 9.83 11.80
N ILE A 168 -2.19 9.94 10.53
CA ILE A 168 -1.91 11.20 9.85
C ILE A 168 -3.17 11.84 9.24
N ASP A 169 -4.16 11.06 8.84
CA ASP A 169 -5.36 11.52 8.12
C ASP A 169 -6.09 12.67 8.86
N ASN A 170 -6.27 12.50 10.18
CA ASN A 170 -6.85 13.53 11.04
C ASN A 170 -6.04 14.84 11.06
N PHE A 171 -4.72 14.76 10.88
CA PHE A 171 -3.83 15.92 10.82
C PHE A 171 -3.78 16.53 9.42
N VAL A 172 -3.97 15.72 8.37
CA VAL A 172 -4.08 16.20 6.98
C VAL A 172 -5.29 17.12 6.84
N ASP A 173 -6.43 16.73 7.40
CA ASP A 173 -7.63 17.59 7.37
C ASP A 173 -7.43 18.91 8.10
N GLN A 174 -6.71 18.91 9.23
CA GLN A 174 -6.34 20.15 9.92
C GLN A 174 -5.39 21.00 9.08
N ALA A 175 -4.41 20.36 8.44
CA ALA A 175 -3.39 21.04 7.64
C ALA A 175 -3.97 21.71 6.38
N ARG A 176 -5.12 21.24 5.86
CA ARG A 176 -5.86 21.91 4.77
C ARG A 176 -6.32 23.32 5.14
N SER A 177 -6.46 23.64 6.43
CA SER A 177 -6.82 24.99 6.90
C SER A 177 -5.66 25.99 6.86
N PHE A 178 -4.42 25.52 6.66
CA PHE A 178 -3.26 26.38 6.66
C PHE A 178 -3.19 27.22 5.38
N LYS A 179 -3.06 28.53 5.55
CA LYS A 179 -3.06 29.49 4.44
C LYS A 179 -1.72 29.60 3.72
N ALA A 180 -0.64 29.08 4.31
CA ALA A 180 0.71 29.19 3.77
C ALA A 180 1.39 27.83 3.71
N THR A 181 1.98 27.51 2.55
CA THR A 181 2.67 26.23 2.32
C THR A 181 3.77 25.95 3.34
N PHE A 182 4.54 26.97 3.74
CA PHE A 182 5.59 26.83 4.76
C PHE A 182 5.04 26.38 6.13
N SER A 183 3.84 26.83 6.50
CA SER A 183 3.18 26.36 7.72
C SER A 183 2.85 24.88 7.65
N THR A 184 2.35 24.42 6.50
CA THR A 184 2.07 23.00 6.22
C THR A 184 3.34 22.16 6.27
N VAL A 185 4.41 22.60 5.61
CA VAL A 185 5.72 21.93 5.63
C VAL A 185 6.24 21.78 7.07
N ASN A 186 6.28 22.86 7.84
CA ASN A 186 6.78 22.80 9.22
C ASN A 186 5.93 21.91 10.12
N PHE A 187 4.62 21.94 9.93
CA PHE A 187 3.70 21.10 10.69
C PHE A 187 3.98 19.61 10.46
N PHE A 188 4.05 19.18 9.19
CA PHE A 188 4.34 17.77 8.87
C PHE A 188 5.76 17.37 9.26
N TYR A 189 6.75 18.26 9.10
CA TYR A 189 8.10 18.03 9.59
C TYR A 189 8.11 17.72 11.09
N ASN A 190 7.43 18.54 11.90
CA ASN A 190 7.33 18.34 13.35
C ASN A 190 6.52 17.08 13.70
N LEU A 191 5.44 16.79 12.98
CA LEU A 191 4.63 15.59 13.18
C LEU A 191 5.47 14.33 12.97
N PHE A 192 6.19 14.24 11.86
CA PHE A 192 7.02 13.07 11.55
C PHE A 192 8.25 12.97 12.46
N ALA A 193 8.89 14.09 12.78
CA ALA A 193 9.99 14.11 13.76
C ALA A 193 9.54 13.62 15.14
N SER A 194 8.35 14.04 15.59
CA SER A 194 7.75 13.57 16.84
C SER A 194 7.40 12.08 16.77
N THR A 195 6.81 11.64 15.66
CA THR A 195 6.43 10.23 15.44
C THR A 195 7.64 9.31 15.50
N ASN A 196 8.73 9.69 14.83
CA ASN A 196 9.97 8.92 14.82
C ASN A 196 10.67 8.86 16.19
N ARG A 197 10.41 9.81 17.09
CA ARG A 197 11.00 9.89 18.44
C ARG A 197 10.08 9.37 19.55
N ARG A 198 8.79 9.18 19.27
CA ARG A 198 7.82 8.70 20.25
C ARG A 198 8.16 7.26 20.64
N CYS A 199 8.39 7.03 21.94
CA CYS A 199 8.67 5.69 22.43
C CYS A 199 7.43 4.81 22.38
N PHE A 200 7.64 3.51 22.12
CA PHE A 200 6.58 2.52 22.27
C PHE A 200 6.16 2.43 23.74
N ASN A 201 4.86 2.45 23.99
CA ASN A 201 4.30 2.40 25.34
C ASN A 201 4.08 0.96 25.83
N THR A 202 4.09 -0.02 24.92
CA THR A 202 3.79 -1.44 25.16
C THR A 202 4.66 -2.33 24.26
N GLY A 203 4.68 -3.63 24.56
CA GLY A 203 5.44 -4.64 23.81
C GLY A 203 6.93 -4.70 24.16
N ASP A 204 7.66 -5.58 23.46
CA ASP A 204 9.09 -5.88 23.72
C ASP A 204 10.01 -4.67 23.54
N TRP A 205 9.56 -3.65 22.81
CA TRP A 205 10.30 -2.44 22.52
C TRP A 205 9.84 -1.24 23.35
N LYS A 206 9.10 -1.49 24.45
CA LYS A 206 8.66 -0.43 25.36
C LYS A 206 9.85 0.45 25.79
N GLY A 207 9.69 1.76 25.66
CA GLY A 207 10.73 2.74 26.00
C GLY A 207 11.72 3.04 24.86
N PHE A 208 11.72 2.28 23.77
CA PHE A 208 12.48 2.60 22.56
C PHE A 208 11.63 3.37 21.56
N SER A 209 12.24 4.27 20.81
CA SER A 209 11.61 4.95 19.68
C SER A 209 11.91 4.23 18.36
N PRO A 210 11.11 4.42 17.29
CA PRO A 210 11.40 3.90 15.96
C PRO A 210 12.83 4.21 15.50
N ILE A 211 13.29 5.45 15.69
CA ILE A 211 14.66 5.84 15.30
C ILE A 211 15.74 5.18 16.16
N SER A 212 15.50 5.01 17.47
CA SER A 212 16.44 4.31 18.36
C SER A 212 16.63 2.87 17.93
N ARG A 213 15.54 2.18 17.61
CA ARG A 213 15.57 0.77 17.17
C ARG A 213 16.19 0.62 15.79
N ALA A 214 15.88 1.51 14.84
CA ALA A 214 16.51 1.51 13.52
C ALA A 214 18.04 1.66 13.62
N LYS A 215 18.54 2.56 14.49
CA LYS A 215 19.97 2.71 14.76
C LYS A 215 20.60 1.46 15.36
N MET A 216 19.92 0.74 16.24
CA MET A 216 20.45 -0.51 16.82
C MET A 216 20.56 -1.64 15.80
N LYS A 217 19.68 -1.64 14.79
CA LYS A 217 19.60 -2.73 13.80
C LYS A 217 20.50 -2.48 12.58
N TYR A 218 20.70 -1.23 12.20
CA TYR A 218 21.36 -0.84 10.95
C TYR A 218 22.53 0.14 11.12
N GLY A 219 22.82 0.58 12.35
CA GLY A 219 23.88 1.54 12.66
C GLY A 219 25.07 0.94 13.39
#